data_AF-A0ABD5ZYP0-F1
#
_entry.id   AF-A0ABD5ZYP0-F1
#
_cell.length_a   1.000
_cell.length_b   1.000
_cell.length_c   1.000
_cell.angle_alpha   90.00
_cell.angle_beta   90.00
_cell.angle_gamma   90.00
#
_symmetry.space_group_name_H-M   'P 1'
#
loop_
_entity.id
_entity.type
_entity.pdbx_description
1 polymer ?
#
loop_
_entity_poly.entity_id
_entity_poly.type
_entity_poly.pdbx_seq_one_letter_code
_entity_poly.pdbx_strand_id
1 'polypeptide(L)'
;MSEQEPSGDELDRDTITGNDIANWLNANGPEWVLKFEPLGEDTEYLGFVDGRFKLATDDEVIPIALDYFSDLADRARTVEYVAVEDSPFSPGDDDEDDD
;
A
#
# COMPACT_ATOMS: atom_id res chain seq x y z
N MET A 1 -17.06 6.07 12.15
CA MET A 1 -17.82 5.53 11.01
C MET A 1 -17.52 4.04 10.99
N SER A 2 -18.38 3.17 10.49
CA SER A 2 -17.97 1.77 10.27
C SER A 2 -17.17 1.78 8.98
N GLU A 3 -15.86 2.04 9.05
CA GLU A 3 -14.94 1.73 7.96
C GLU A 3 -15.07 0.22 7.72
N GLN A 4 -15.84 -0.12 6.68
CA GLN A 4 -15.91 -1.50 6.23
C GLN A 4 -14.56 -1.80 5.61
N GLU A 5 -13.89 -2.84 6.11
CA GLU A 5 -12.71 -3.41 5.47
C GLU A 5 -12.99 -3.52 3.97
N PRO A 6 -12.09 -3.01 3.11
CA PRO A 6 -12.23 -3.16 1.68
C PRO A 6 -12.44 -4.63 1.35
N SER A 7 -13.40 -4.90 0.49
CA SER A 7 -13.78 -6.28 0.22
C SER A 7 -12.62 -6.92 -0.52
N GLY A 8 -12.01 -7.95 0.05
CA GLY A 8 -10.72 -8.45 -0.41
C GLY A 8 -10.66 -8.92 -1.88
N ASP A 9 -11.82 -9.08 -2.51
CA ASP A 9 -12.03 -9.39 -3.93
C ASP A 9 -11.87 -8.20 -4.91
N GLU A 10 -11.68 -6.96 -4.47
CA GLU A 10 -11.62 -5.79 -5.38
C GLU A 10 -10.34 -5.75 -6.23
N LEU A 11 -9.24 -6.30 -5.73
CA LEU A 11 -7.95 -6.37 -6.40
C LEU A 11 -7.55 -7.83 -6.62
N ASP A 12 -8.10 -8.45 -7.65
CA ASP A 12 -7.77 -9.82 -8.02
C ASP A 12 -6.43 -9.87 -8.78
N ARG A 13 -5.42 -10.52 -8.20
CA ARG A 13 -4.05 -10.57 -8.75
C ARG A 13 -3.96 -11.03 -10.22
N ASP A 14 -4.89 -11.87 -10.68
CA ASP A 14 -4.83 -12.46 -12.02
C ASP A 14 -5.38 -11.47 -13.07
N THR A 15 -6.04 -10.39 -12.64
CA THR A 15 -6.65 -9.36 -13.50
C THR A 15 -6.31 -7.92 -13.13
N ILE A 16 -5.65 -7.71 -11.98
CA ILE A 16 -5.31 -6.41 -11.44
C ILE A 16 -4.42 -5.65 -12.43
N THR A 17 -4.76 -4.39 -12.67
CA THR A 17 -3.91 -3.47 -13.43
C THR A 17 -3.37 -2.37 -12.54
N GLY A 18 -2.29 -1.73 -12.97
CA GLY A 18 -1.76 -0.56 -12.26
C GLY A 18 -2.79 0.57 -12.09
N ASN A 19 -3.75 0.67 -13.00
CA ASN A 19 -4.84 1.64 -12.90
C ASN A 19 -5.87 1.25 -11.81
N ASP A 20 -6.13 -0.05 -11.61
CA ASP A 20 -7.02 -0.51 -10.54
C ASP A 20 -6.40 -0.23 -9.17
N ILE A 21 -5.12 -0.54 -9.00
CA ILE A 21 -4.33 -0.20 -7.80
C ILE A 21 -4.41 1.30 -7.51
N ALA A 22 -4.16 2.13 -8.52
CA ALA A 22 -4.17 3.58 -8.35
C ALA A 22 -5.57 4.11 -7.97
N ASN A 23 -6.64 3.62 -8.60
CA ASN A 23 -8.01 4.02 -8.27
C ASN A 23 -8.40 3.57 -6.86
N TRP A 24 -8.04 2.35 -6.49
CA TRP A 24 -8.31 1.81 -5.16
C TRP A 24 -7.58 2.62 -4.08
N LEU A 25 -6.29 2.92 -4.28
CA LEU A 25 -5.52 3.76 -3.34
C LEU A 25 -6.03 5.20 -3.28
N ASN A 26 -6.60 5.75 -4.35
CA ASN A 26 -7.26 7.06 -4.27
C ASN A 26 -8.53 7.01 -3.42
N ALA A 27 -9.26 5.89 -3.45
CA ALA A 27 -10.51 5.74 -2.71
C ALA A 27 -10.29 5.38 -1.24
N ASN A 28 -9.37 4.45 -0.98
CA ASN A 28 -9.16 3.83 0.34
C ASN A 28 -7.80 4.18 0.97
N GLY A 29 -6.85 4.70 0.20
CA GLY A 29 -5.47 4.93 0.64
C GLY A 29 -5.22 5.88 1.82
N PRO A 30 -6.15 6.77 2.22
CA PRO A 30 -6.03 7.50 3.48
C PRO A 30 -6.17 6.63 4.73
N GLU A 31 -6.86 5.48 4.63
CA GLU A 31 -7.18 4.60 5.75
C GLU A 31 -6.53 3.21 5.58
N TRP A 32 -6.23 2.82 4.33
CA TRP A 32 -5.73 1.50 3.98
C TRP A 32 -4.46 1.53 3.12
N VAL A 33 -3.70 0.46 3.20
CA VAL A 33 -2.43 0.23 2.53
C VAL A 33 -2.49 -1.13 1.85
N LEU A 34 -1.91 -1.21 0.67
CA LEU A 34 -1.79 -2.45 -0.07
C LEU A 34 -0.42 -3.06 0.20
N LYS A 35 -0.38 -4.23 0.83
CA LYS A 35 0.84 -5.02 1.02
C LYS A 35 1.00 -5.98 -0.15
N PHE A 36 2.15 -5.91 -0.80
CA PHE A 36 2.54 -6.73 -1.93
C PHE A 36 3.69 -7.65 -1.52
N GLU A 37 3.54 -8.94 -1.81
CA GLU A 37 4.57 -9.95 -1.56
C GLU A 37 5.07 -10.53 -2.89
N PRO A 38 6.11 -9.94 -3.50
CA PRO A 38 6.74 -10.49 -4.71
C PRO A 38 7.47 -11.83 -4.47
N LEU A 39 7.71 -12.58 -5.55
CA LEU A 39 8.41 -13.87 -5.51
C LEU A 39 9.92 -13.70 -5.28
N GLY A 40 10.35 -13.77 -4.02
CA GLY A 40 11.78 -13.75 -3.66
C GLY A 40 12.40 -12.36 -3.55
N GLU A 41 11.56 -11.33 -3.49
CA GLU A 41 11.93 -9.97 -3.09
C GLU A 41 11.26 -9.63 -1.74
N ASP A 42 11.66 -8.51 -1.15
CA ASP A 42 11.10 -8.02 0.10
C ASP A 42 9.64 -7.59 -0.04
N THR A 43 8.94 -7.56 1.10
CA THR A 43 7.54 -7.10 1.16
C THR A 43 7.48 -5.60 0.90
N GLU A 44 6.50 -5.19 0.10
CA GLU A 44 6.34 -3.82 -0.37
C GLU A 44 4.97 -3.30 0.01
N TYR A 45 4.92 -2.15 0.68
CA TYR A 45 3.66 -1.52 1.11
C TYR A 45 3.37 -0.30 0.24
N LEU A 46 2.19 -0.24 -0.34
CA LEU A 46 1.72 0.88 -1.16
C LEU A 46 0.64 1.65 -0.43
N GLY A 47 0.89 2.94 -0.19
CA GLY A 47 -0.03 3.84 0.48
C GLY A 47 -0.28 5.11 -0.32
N PHE A 48 -1.40 5.78 -0.02
CA PHE A 48 -1.67 7.14 -0.49
C PHE A 48 -1.60 8.11 0.68
N VAL A 49 -0.40 8.66 0.91
CA VAL A 49 -0.08 9.45 2.10
C VAL A 49 0.31 10.87 1.68
N ASP A 50 -0.22 11.87 2.39
CA ASP A 50 0.06 13.29 2.10
C ASP A 50 -0.31 13.69 0.65
N GLY A 51 -1.38 13.08 0.12
CA GLY A 51 -1.85 13.34 -1.25
C GLY A 51 -0.94 12.79 -2.35
N ARG A 52 -0.02 11.87 -2.03
CA ARG A 52 0.89 11.24 -2.98
C ARG A 52 0.97 9.74 -2.76
N PHE A 53 1.20 9.03 -3.85
CA PHE A 53 1.52 7.61 -3.79
C PHE A 53 2.93 7.41 -3.26
N LYS A 54 3.05 6.55 -2.26
CA LYS A 54 4.32 6.18 -1.66
C LYS A 54 4.42 4.66 -1.59
N LEU A 55 5.63 4.18 -1.79
CA LEU A 55 6.04 2.81 -1.54
C LEU A 55 6.90 2.80 -0.28
N ALA A 56 6.59 1.93 0.66
CA ALA A 56 7.44 1.62 1.79
C ALA A 56 8.01 0.21 1.58
N THR A 57 9.34 0.14 1.57
CA THR A 57 10.11 -1.11 1.63
C THR A 57 10.71 -1.23 3.03
N ASP A 58 11.45 -2.31 3.30
CA ASP A 58 12.14 -2.51 4.58
C ASP A 58 13.19 -1.39 4.87
N ASP A 59 13.73 -0.77 3.82
CA ASP A 59 14.84 0.20 3.92
C ASP A 59 14.35 1.66 3.92
N GLU A 60 13.32 1.99 3.13
CA GLU A 60 12.87 3.37 2.99
C GLU A 60 11.43 3.54 2.46
N VAL A 61 10.88 4.75 2.66
CA VAL A 61 9.61 5.19 2.08
C VAL A 61 9.86 6.18 0.95
N ILE A 62 9.58 5.77 -0.29
CA ILE A 62 9.81 6.58 -1.49
C ILE A 62 8.50 6.96 -2.21
N PRO A 63 8.43 8.17 -2.79
CA PRO A 63 7.33 8.52 -3.68
C PRO A 63 7.43 7.73 -5.00
N ILE A 64 6.31 7.19 -5.46
CA ILE A 64 6.24 6.42 -6.71
C ILE A 64 5.30 7.08 -7.73
N ALA A 65 5.56 6.79 -9.01
CA ALA A 65 4.74 7.25 -10.12
C ALA A 65 3.70 6.19 -10.52
N LEU A 66 2.66 6.61 -11.24
CA LEU A 66 1.59 5.73 -11.72
C LEU A 66 2.11 4.55 -12.57
N ASP A 67 3.21 4.76 -13.31
CA ASP A 67 3.83 3.73 -14.14
C ASP A 67 4.33 2.53 -13.32
N TYR A 68 4.76 2.79 -12.08
CA TYR A 68 5.24 1.75 -11.15
C TYR A 68 4.15 0.75 -10.77
N PHE A 69 2.88 1.17 -10.71
CA PHE A 69 1.79 0.26 -10.38
C PHE A 69 1.61 -0.86 -11.42
N SER A 70 1.95 -0.60 -12.68
CA SER A 70 1.83 -1.62 -13.72
C SER A 70 2.90 -2.70 -13.55
N ASP A 71 4.13 -2.30 -13.24
CA ASP A 71 5.24 -3.22 -12.95
C ASP A 71 4.95 -4.05 -11.69
N LEU A 72 4.45 -3.37 -10.66
CA LEU A 72 4.08 -3.98 -9.40
C LEU A 72 2.91 -4.98 -9.55
N ALA A 73 1.88 -4.65 -10.35
CA ALA A 73 0.80 -5.58 -10.66
C ALA A 73 1.28 -6.85 -11.37
N ASP A 74 2.28 -6.75 -12.25
CA ASP A 74 2.81 -7.89 -13.01
C ASP A 74 3.61 -8.87 -12.12
N ARG A 75 4.34 -8.32 -11.13
CA ARG A 75 5.15 -9.13 -10.18
C ARG A 75 4.44 -9.51 -8.87
N ALA A 76 3.30 -8.90 -8.57
CA ALA A 76 2.54 -9.14 -7.36
C ALA A 76 2.06 -10.60 -7.27
N ARG A 77 2.56 -11.36 -6.30
CA ARG A 77 2.09 -12.74 -6.06
C ARG A 77 0.81 -12.78 -5.24
N THR A 78 0.74 -11.89 -4.25
CA THR A 78 -0.34 -11.73 -3.28
C THR A 78 -0.51 -10.24 -3.00
N VAL A 79 -1.76 -9.82 -2.84
CA VAL A 79 -2.14 -8.47 -2.41
C VAL A 79 -2.94 -8.61 -1.12
N GLU A 80 -2.50 -7.96 -0.06
CA GLU A 80 -3.19 -7.91 1.23
C GLU A 80 -3.54 -6.47 1.57
N TYR A 81 -4.62 -6.29 2.35
CA TYR A 81 -5.09 -4.98 2.79
C TYR A 81 -4.69 -4.80 4.25
N VAL A 82 -3.93 -3.75 4.53
CA VAL A 82 -3.41 -3.43 5.86
C VAL A 82 -3.90 -2.04 6.22
N ALA A 83 -4.31 -1.82 7.47
CA ALA A 83 -4.67 -0.48 7.91
C ALA A 83 -3.43 0.43 7.90
N VAL A 84 -3.59 1.71 7.58
CA VAL A 84 -2.46 2.67 7.61
C VAL A 84 -1.76 2.67 8.97
N GLU A 85 -2.51 2.56 10.06
CA GLU A 85 -2.00 2.53 11.44
C GLU A 85 -1.09 1.32 11.75
N ASP A 86 -1.29 0.19 11.05
CA ASP A 86 -0.51 -1.05 11.21
C ASP A 86 0.63 -1.14 10.16
N SER A 87 0.78 -0.12 9.33
CA SER A 87 1.73 -0.11 8.21
C SER A 87 2.96 0.76 8.50
N PRO A 88 4.02 0.70 7.67
CA PRO A 88 5.17 1.62 7.77
C PRO A 88 4.82 3.09 7.49
N PHE A 89 3.61 3.34 6.99
CA PHE A 89 3.06 4.68 6.80
C PHE A 89 2.33 5.22 8.02
N SER A 90 2.17 4.40 9.06
CA SER A 90 1.62 4.83 10.33
C SER A 90 2.38 6.09 10.73
N PRO A 91 1.69 7.24 10.90
CA PRO A 91 2.33 8.39 11.49
C PRO A 91 2.68 7.94 12.89
N GLY A 92 3.93 7.51 13.10
CA GLY A 92 4.36 7.07 14.41
C GLY A 92 3.91 8.11 15.42
N ASP A 93 3.25 7.65 16.48
CA ASP A 93 3.48 8.23 17.80
C ASP A 93 5.03 8.30 17.89
N ASP A 94 5.57 9.50 17.67
CA ASP A 94 6.97 9.84 17.91
C ASP A 94 7.12 9.84 19.45
N ASP A 95 6.94 8.68 20.06
CA ASP A 95 7.03 8.43 21.49
C ASP A 95 8.17 7.42 21.68
N GLU A 96 9.40 7.94 21.59
CA GLU A 96 10.64 7.46 22.22
C GLU A 96 11.71 8.56 21.92
N ASP A 97 12.12 9.47 22.81
CA ASP A 97 12.22 9.47 24.27
C ASP A 97 12.09 10.89 24.88
N ASP A 98 11.33 10.97 25.98
CA ASP A 98 11.49 11.95 27.07
C ASP A 98 12.80 11.62 27.84
N ASP A 99 13.73 12.57 27.88
CA ASP A 99 14.95 12.69 28.74
C ASP A 99 16.25 11.91 28.38
#